data_AF-A0A9D5XRI1-F1
#
_entry.id   AF-A0A9D5XRI1-F1
#
_cell.length_a   1.000
_cell.length_b   1.000
_cell.length_c   1.000
_cell.angle_alpha   90.00
_cell.angle_beta   90.00
_cell.angle_gamma   90.00
#
_symmetry.space_group_name_H-M   'P 1'
#
loop_
_entity.id
_entity.type
_entity.pdbx_description
1 polymer ?
#
loop_
_entity_poly.entity_id
_entity_poly.type
_entity_poly.pdbx_seq_one_letter_code
_entity_poly.pdbx_strand_id
1 'polypeptide(L)'
;MTRNQILWLCIAISFILHMWGLDRDWSMGKRAGGEEIVIPADFAIAADVPPANGLALEQAVDTGDERKAESAARRLRREARRRYFQRVREAIEDRKFRPGSDLAGLIGNVLYTFRIRPDDTFSDIRLKRSSGDPVLDRAALDAIRAAGGKVKRPAILRDLRFTMSVTVKYQYSL
;
A
#
# COMPACT_ATOMS: atom_id res chain seq x y z
N MET A 1 -52.34 17.22 8.38
CA MET A 1 -51.09 16.72 9.01
C MET A 1 -50.63 17.73 10.04
N THR A 2 -50.39 17.30 11.27
CA THR A 2 -49.94 18.22 12.34
C THR A 2 -48.44 18.51 12.19
N ARG A 3 -47.98 19.69 12.61
CA ARG A 3 -46.57 20.13 12.53
C ARG A 3 -45.59 19.10 13.10
N ASN A 4 -46.02 18.35 14.12
CA ASN A 4 -45.25 17.29 14.74
C ASN A 4 -45.05 16.10 13.80
N GLN A 5 -46.05 15.73 12.97
CA GLN A 5 -45.92 14.66 11.99
C GLN A 5 -44.87 14.97 10.92
N ILE A 6 -44.77 16.24 10.51
CA ILE A 6 -43.77 16.68 9.52
C ILE A 6 -42.36 16.62 10.12
N LEU A 7 -42.17 17.05 11.37
CA LEU A 7 -40.87 16.96 12.06
C LEU A 7 -40.40 15.52 12.23
N TRP A 8 -41.29 14.62 12.65
CA TRP A 8 -40.97 13.20 12.77
C TRP A 8 -40.65 12.55 11.40
N LEU A 9 -41.34 12.96 10.33
CA LEU A 9 -41.06 12.49 8.98
C LEU A 9 -39.66 12.94 8.52
N CYS A 10 -39.29 14.19 8.75
CA CYS A 10 -37.96 14.71 8.38
C CYS A 10 -36.84 14.00 9.13
N ILE A 11 -37.02 13.72 10.43
CA ILE A 11 -36.06 12.98 11.24
C ILE A 11 -35.91 11.55 10.73
N ALA A 12 -37.02 10.87 10.44
CA ALA A 12 -37.01 9.51 9.91
C ALA A 12 -36.30 9.43 8.54
N ILE A 13 -36.59 10.36 7.63
CA ILE A 13 -35.95 10.42 6.31
C ILE A 13 -34.45 10.68 6.44
N SER A 14 -34.04 11.62 7.30
CA SER A 14 -32.63 11.90 7.56
C SER A 14 -31.90 10.66 8.10
N PHE A 15 -32.52 9.94 9.02
CA PHE A 15 -31.96 8.72 9.60
C PHE A 15 -31.80 7.60 8.56
N ILE A 16 -32.81 7.40 7.72
CA ILE A 16 -32.77 6.42 6.62
C ILE A 16 -31.66 6.76 5.61
N LEU A 17 -31.48 8.05 5.28
CA LEU A 17 -30.41 8.51 4.39
C LEU A 17 -29.01 8.25 4.97
N HIS A 18 -28.82 8.48 6.26
CA HIS A 18 -27.56 8.19 6.93
C HIS A 18 -27.28 6.69 7.00
N MET A 19 -28.28 5.90 7.39
CA MET A 19 -28.16 4.44 7.43
C MET A 19 -27.86 3.87 6.05
N TRP A 20 -28.53 4.36 4.99
CA TRP A 20 -28.27 3.95 3.61
C TRP A 20 -26.89 4.36 3.11
N GLY A 21 -26.37 5.50 3.57
CA GLY A 21 -24.99 5.93 3.28
C GLY A 21 -23.93 5.07 3.98
N LEU A 22 -24.24 4.57 5.18
CA LEU A 22 -23.37 3.69 5.97
C LEU A 22 -23.39 2.22 5.49
N ASP A 23 -24.57 1.72 5.08
CA ASP A 23 -24.74 0.36 4.52
C ASP A 23 -24.24 0.24 3.09
N ARG A 24 -23.91 1.36 2.46
CA ARG A 24 -23.22 1.36 1.17
C ARG A 24 -21.79 0.91 1.45
N ASP A 25 -21.58 -0.40 1.41
CA ASP A 25 -20.24 -1.00 1.38
C ASP A 25 -19.42 -0.22 0.36
N TRP A 26 -18.46 0.57 0.84
CA TRP A 26 -17.36 1.09 0.04
C TRP A 26 -16.48 -0.11 -0.29
N SER A 27 -17.02 -1.01 -1.10
CA SER A 27 -16.32 -2.17 -1.64
C SER A 27 -15.28 -1.62 -2.62
N MET A 28 -14.10 -1.34 -2.07
CA MET A 28 -12.85 -1.39 -2.81
C MET A 28 -12.89 -2.68 -3.63
N GLY A 29 -13.15 -2.55 -4.92
CA GLY A 29 -13.27 -3.68 -5.82
C GLY A 29 -12.03 -4.55 -5.69
N LYS A 30 -12.18 -5.73 -5.08
CA LYS A 30 -11.20 -6.80 -5.11
C LYS A 30 -10.88 -7.07 -6.58
N ARG A 31 -9.73 -6.57 -7.05
CA ARG A 31 -9.23 -6.83 -8.39
C ARG A 31 -8.16 -7.92 -8.31
N ALA A 32 -8.61 -9.13 -8.64
CA ALA A 32 -7.87 -10.25 -9.22
C ALA A 32 -6.38 -10.39 -8.82
N GLY A 33 -6.13 -11.34 -7.91
CA GLY A 33 -5.04 -12.31 -8.06
C GLY A 33 -3.64 -11.72 -8.22
N GLY A 34 -3.14 -11.09 -7.16
CA GLY A 34 -1.74 -10.73 -7.02
C GLY A 34 -1.55 -9.94 -5.76
N GLU A 35 -1.35 -10.64 -4.64
CA GLU A 35 -1.02 -10.15 -3.27
C GLU A 35 -1.03 -8.61 -3.17
N GLU A 36 -2.23 -8.02 -3.11
CA GLU A 36 -2.42 -6.57 -2.94
C GLU A 36 -2.10 -6.26 -1.48
N ILE A 37 -0.82 -6.09 -1.17
CA ILE A 37 -0.42 -5.55 0.13
C ILE A 37 -0.48 -4.03 -0.01
N VAL A 38 -1.66 -3.47 0.25
CA VAL A 38 -1.71 -2.11 0.80
C VAL A 38 -1.03 -2.23 2.16
N ILE A 39 0.15 -1.63 2.32
CA ILE A 39 0.78 -1.48 3.63
C ILE A 39 0.24 -0.14 4.17
N PRO A 40 -0.87 -0.12 4.94
CA PRO A 40 -1.16 1.00 5.79
C PRO A 40 -0.02 1.09 6.80
N ALA A 41 0.57 2.28 6.90
CA ALA A 41 1.59 2.58 7.89
C ALA A 41 0.91 2.70 9.26
N ASP A 42 0.63 1.56 9.90
CA ASP A 42 0.37 1.50 11.34
C ASP A 42 1.24 0.40 11.94
N PHE A 43 2.14 0.83 12.82
CA PHE A 43 3.02 -0.04 13.57
C PHE A 43 2.23 -0.67 14.73
N ALA A 44 1.92 -1.96 14.62
CA ALA A 44 1.65 -2.81 15.77
C ALA A 44 2.32 -4.16 15.55
N ILE A 45 3.54 -4.29 16.08
CA ILE A 45 4.24 -5.56 16.20
C ILE A 45 3.59 -6.28 17.39
N ALA A 46 2.68 -7.22 17.12
CA ALA A 46 2.29 -8.20 18.12
C ALA A 46 3.30 -9.36 18.04
N ALA A 47 4.24 -9.37 18.97
CA ALA A 47 5.02 -10.55 19.31
C ALA A 47 4.21 -11.37 20.31
N ASP A 48 3.97 -12.65 20.02
CA ASP A 48 3.67 -13.61 21.08
C ASP A 48 4.06 -15.04 20.68
N VAL A 49 4.95 -15.66 21.46
CA VAL A 49 5.32 -17.09 21.50
C VAL A 49 5.94 -17.34 22.90
N PRO A 50 5.79 -18.50 23.56
CA PRO A 50 4.61 -19.23 24.07
C PRO A 50 4.79 -19.56 25.59
N PRO A 51 4.11 -20.59 26.15
CA PRO A 51 4.95 -21.67 26.71
C PRO A 51 4.46 -23.09 26.40
N ALA A 52 5.41 -24.02 26.56
CA ALA A 52 5.39 -25.44 26.22
C ALA A 52 4.67 -26.34 27.24
N ASN A 53 4.29 -27.54 26.78
CA ASN A 53 4.30 -28.87 27.44
C ASN A 53 3.54 -29.84 26.50
N GLY A 54 3.93 -31.07 26.17
CA GLY A 54 5.03 -31.96 26.52
C GLY A 54 4.69 -33.34 25.90
N LEU A 55 5.70 -34.14 25.58
CA LEU A 55 5.64 -35.60 25.31
C LEU A 55 4.94 -36.10 24.04
N ALA A 56 5.72 -36.26 22.97
CA ALA A 56 5.64 -37.41 22.06
C ALA A 56 7.00 -37.60 21.39
N LEU A 57 7.86 -38.39 22.05
CA LEU A 57 9.05 -38.99 21.49
C LEU A 57 8.56 -40.00 20.44
N GLU A 58 8.85 -39.79 19.15
CA GLU A 58 9.08 -40.80 18.09
C GLU A 58 9.27 -40.09 16.72
N GLN A 59 10.30 -40.51 15.98
CA GLN A 59 10.66 -40.10 14.61
C GLN A 59 11.19 -38.66 14.40
N ALA A 60 12.37 -38.40 14.97
CA ALA A 60 13.28 -37.36 14.51
C ALA A 60 13.99 -37.81 13.21
N VAL A 61 13.28 -37.78 12.09
CA VAL A 61 13.90 -37.59 10.77
C VAL A 61 13.79 -36.11 10.47
N ASP A 62 14.90 -35.39 10.54
CA ASP A 62 15.32 -34.12 9.90
C ASP A 62 14.29 -33.04 9.46
N THR A 63 13.05 -33.09 9.95
CA THR A 63 11.99 -32.13 9.60
C THR A 63 12.17 -30.81 10.33
N GLY A 64 12.94 -30.79 11.42
CA GLY A 64 13.25 -29.58 12.18
C GLY A 64 14.15 -28.63 11.41
N ASP A 65 15.19 -29.14 10.74
CA ASP A 65 16.16 -28.32 10.04
C ASP A 65 15.64 -27.89 8.67
N GLU A 66 14.86 -28.74 7.98
CA GLU A 66 14.10 -28.33 6.79
C GLU A 66 13.07 -27.23 7.09
N ARG A 67 12.28 -27.36 8.17
CA ARG A 67 11.32 -26.31 8.58
C ARG A 67 12.02 -25.02 9.00
N LYS A 68 13.14 -25.10 9.71
CA LYS A 68 13.96 -23.93 10.06
C LYS A 68 14.54 -23.27 8.81
N ALA A 69 15.11 -24.03 7.89
CA ALA A 69 15.65 -23.54 6.62
C ALA A 69 14.57 -22.89 5.76
N GLU A 70 13.38 -23.49 5.67
CA GLU A 70 12.24 -22.90 4.98
C GLU A 70 11.79 -21.60 5.66
N SER A 71 11.72 -21.56 6.99
CA SER A 71 11.38 -20.36 7.75
C SER A 71 12.41 -19.23 7.54
N ALA A 72 13.70 -19.56 7.46
CA ALA A 72 14.78 -18.62 7.19
C ALA A 72 14.71 -18.07 5.77
N ALA A 73 14.47 -18.93 4.77
CA ALA A 73 14.27 -18.53 3.38
C ALA A 73 13.05 -17.61 3.21
N ARG A 74 11.95 -17.89 3.93
CA ARG A 74 10.76 -17.03 3.97
C ARG A 74 11.06 -15.65 4.59
N ARG A 75 11.84 -15.60 5.69
CA ARG A 75 12.27 -14.34 6.32
C ARG A 75 13.13 -13.51 5.37
N LEU A 76 14.13 -14.13 4.73
CA LEU A 76 15.02 -13.46 3.76
C LEU A 76 14.23 -12.86 2.59
N ARG A 77 13.25 -13.60 2.04
CA ARG A 77 12.36 -13.11 0.97
C ARG A 77 11.56 -11.89 1.41
N ARG A 78 11.01 -11.90 2.63
CA ARG A 78 10.24 -10.78 3.20
C ARG A 78 11.12 -9.54 3.37
N GLU A 79 12.32 -9.70 3.89
CA GLU A 79 13.27 -8.59 4.08
C GLU A 79 13.75 -8.00 2.75
N ALA A 80 14.12 -8.85 1.79
CA ALA A 80 14.50 -8.43 0.45
C ALA A 80 13.37 -7.64 -0.23
N ARG A 81 12.12 -8.10 -0.08
CA ARG A 81 10.93 -7.43 -0.61
C ARG A 81 10.74 -6.04 0.03
N ARG A 82 10.81 -5.96 1.36
CA ARG A 82 10.68 -4.70 2.10
C ARG A 82 11.75 -3.69 1.66
N ARG A 83 13.02 -4.12 1.60
CA ARG A 83 14.14 -3.27 1.14
C ARG A 83 13.95 -2.80 -0.29
N TYR A 84 13.47 -3.68 -1.18
CA TYR A 84 13.19 -3.31 -2.57
C TYR A 84 12.12 -2.22 -2.68
N PHE A 85 10.98 -2.38 -2.01
CA PHE A 85 9.92 -1.37 -2.03
C PHE A 85 10.34 -0.05 -1.39
N GLN A 86 11.15 -0.11 -0.34
CA GLN A 86 11.74 1.09 0.25
C GLN A 86 12.61 1.84 -0.77
N ARG A 87 13.52 1.16 -1.47
CA ARG A 87 14.33 1.80 -2.52
C ARG A 87 13.52 2.35 -3.67
N VAL A 88 12.43 1.66 -4.07
CA VAL A 88 11.50 2.19 -5.08
C VAL A 88 10.86 3.48 -4.60
N ARG A 89 10.45 3.55 -3.33
CA ARG A 89 9.90 4.78 -2.73
C ARG A 89 10.94 5.89 -2.72
N GLU A 90 12.15 5.62 -2.23
CA GLU A 90 13.26 6.59 -2.21
C GLU A 90 13.54 7.13 -3.61
N ALA A 91 13.61 6.25 -4.62
CA ALA A 91 13.80 6.68 -6.01
C ALA A 91 12.67 7.58 -6.54
N ILE A 92 11.43 7.41 -6.08
CA ILE A 92 10.31 8.30 -6.44
C ILE A 92 10.46 9.65 -5.74
N GLU A 93 10.78 9.65 -4.44
CA GLU A 93 10.97 10.87 -3.65
C GLU A 93 12.14 11.72 -4.19
N ASP A 94 13.26 11.10 -4.56
CA ASP A 94 14.41 11.78 -5.16
C ASP A 94 14.08 12.49 -6.49
N ARG A 95 13.00 12.06 -7.16
CA ARG A 95 12.57 12.56 -8.48
C ARG A 95 11.34 13.44 -8.42
N LYS A 96 10.79 13.67 -7.23
CA LYS A 96 9.58 14.46 -6.98
C LYS A 96 9.77 15.94 -7.32
N PHE A 97 10.92 16.51 -6.98
CA PHE A 97 11.28 17.89 -7.29
C PHE A 97 12.22 17.92 -8.50
N ARG A 98 11.66 17.99 -9.71
CA ARG A 98 12.49 18.20 -10.90
C ARG A 98 13.06 19.63 -10.89
N PRO A 99 14.30 19.82 -11.37
CA PRO A 99 14.85 21.16 -11.56
C PRO A 99 13.94 21.95 -12.53
N GLY A 100 13.44 23.10 -12.07
CA GLY A 100 12.53 23.98 -12.83
C GLY A 100 11.04 23.83 -12.53
N SER A 101 10.64 22.96 -11.59
CA SER A 101 9.24 22.86 -11.15
C SER A 101 9.02 23.70 -9.88
N ASP A 102 8.18 24.74 -9.95
CA ASP A 102 7.82 25.56 -8.78
C ASP A 102 6.76 24.84 -7.91
N LEU A 103 7.20 23.76 -7.27
CA LEU A 103 6.38 22.93 -6.38
C LEU A 103 6.72 23.18 -4.91
N ALA A 104 7.70 24.05 -4.64
CA ALA A 104 8.25 24.27 -3.31
C ALA A 104 7.20 24.88 -2.36
N GLY A 105 6.28 25.70 -2.88
CA GLY A 105 5.19 26.30 -2.09
C GLY A 105 3.91 25.46 -1.96
N LEU A 106 3.82 24.30 -2.63
CA LEU A 106 2.58 23.53 -2.72
C LEU A 106 2.56 22.36 -1.72
N ILE A 107 1.47 22.25 -0.96
CA ILE A 107 1.25 21.17 0.00
C ILE A 107 0.12 20.27 -0.52
N GLY A 108 0.38 18.98 -0.58
CA GLY A 108 -0.63 18.03 -1.06
C GLY A 108 -0.15 16.59 -1.04
N ASN A 109 -1.09 15.65 -0.96
CA ASN A 109 -0.81 14.23 -0.95
C ASN A 109 -1.45 13.57 -2.17
N VAL A 110 -0.64 12.93 -3.00
CA VAL A 110 -1.11 12.23 -4.20
C VAL A 110 -0.91 10.74 -4.02
N LEU A 111 -1.97 9.95 -4.21
CA LEU A 111 -1.89 8.48 -4.16
C LEU A 111 -2.00 7.91 -5.56
N TYR A 112 -0.95 7.22 -5.98
CA TYR A 112 -0.93 6.43 -7.21
C TYR A 112 -0.83 4.94 -6.89
N THR A 113 -1.40 4.12 -7.76
CA THR A 113 -1.14 2.68 -7.81
C THR A 113 -0.52 2.31 -9.14
N PHE A 114 0.38 1.34 -9.16
CA PHE A 114 1.02 0.85 -10.38
C PHE A 114 1.52 -0.58 -10.21
N ARG A 115 1.83 -1.23 -11.32
CA ARG A 115 2.38 -2.58 -11.40
C ARG A 115 3.85 -2.54 -11.77
N ILE A 116 4.67 -3.21 -10.98
CA ILE A 116 6.08 -3.42 -11.25
C ILE A 116 6.24 -4.73 -12.04
N ARG A 117 6.72 -4.61 -13.28
CA ARG A 117 6.98 -5.73 -14.18
C ARG A 117 8.30 -6.43 -13.84
N PRO A 118 8.53 -7.66 -14.32
CA PRO A 118 9.81 -8.37 -14.09
C PRO A 118 11.06 -7.65 -14.65
N ASP A 119 10.88 -6.75 -15.61
CA ASP A 119 11.92 -5.89 -16.18
C ASP A 119 12.19 -4.61 -15.35
N ASP A 120 11.64 -4.53 -14.14
CA ASP A 120 11.68 -3.38 -13.23
C ASP A 120 10.98 -2.10 -13.74
N THR A 121 10.30 -2.16 -14.90
CA THR A 121 9.49 -1.04 -15.40
C THR A 121 8.13 -0.98 -14.72
N PHE A 122 7.54 0.22 -14.68
CA PHE A 122 6.22 0.44 -14.11
C PHE A 122 5.16 0.48 -15.22
N SER A 123 4.03 -0.15 -14.95
CA SER A 123 2.88 -0.22 -15.86
C SER A 123 1.58 -0.03 -15.10
N ASP A 124 0.49 0.21 -15.81
CA ASP A 124 -0.84 0.38 -15.21
C ASP A 124 -0.88 1.44 -14.10
N ILE A 125 -0.18 2.57 -14.33
CA ILE A 125 -0.11 3.67 -13.36
C ILE A 125 -1.46 4.39 -13.34
N ARG A 126 -2.13 4.39 -12.19
CA ARG A 126 -3.46 4.99 -12.01
C ARG A 126 -3.49 5.87 -10.78
N LEU A 127 -4.09 7.06 -10.95
CA LEU A 127 -4.39 7.95 -9.84
C LEU A 127 -5.51 7.35 -9.00
N LYS A 128 -5.29 7.25 -7.69
CA LYS A 128 -6.27 6.77 -6.71
C LYS A 128 -6.82 7.90 -5.83
N ARG A 129 -5.97 8.89 -5.52
CA ARG A 129 -6.36 10.11 -4.81
C ARG A 129 -5.53 11.28 -5.33
N SER A 130 -6.21 12.32 -5.80
CA SER A 130 -5.62 13.60 -6.18
C SER A 130 -5.23 14.40 -4.94
N SER A 131 -4.20 15.24 -5.04
CA SER A 131 -3.91 16.27 -4.03
C SER A 131 -4.92 17.42 -4.02
N GLY A 132 -5.73 17.56 -5.07
CA GLY A 132 -6.55 18.75 -5.34
C GLY A 132 -5.86 19.77 -6.27
N ASP A 133 -4.58 19.56 -6.59
CA ASP A 133 -3.81 20.40 -7.53
C ASP A 133 -3.30 19.54 -8.71
N PRO A 134 -3.70 19.85 -9.96
CA PRO A 134 -3.29 19.07 -11.13
C PRO A 134 -1.78 19.13 -11.41
N VAL A 135 -1.09 20.19 -10.98
CA VAL A 135 0.36 20.34 -11.13
C VAL A 135 1.09 19.34 -10.22
N LEU A 136 0.66 19.23 -8.96
CA LEU A 136 1.18 18.24 -8.00
C LEU A 136 0.91 16.81 -8.46
N ASP A 137 -0.31 16.54 -8.93
CA ASP A 137 -0.68 15.23 -9.46
C ASP A 137 0.21 14.85 -10.65
N ARG A 138 0.43 15.80 -11.57
CA ARG A 138 1.28 15.55 -12.73
C ARG A 138 2.74 15.35 -12.34
N ALA A 139 3.26 16.15 -11.42
CA ALA A 139 4.62 15.99 -10.90
C ALA A 139 4.80 14.60 -10.26
N ALA A 140 3.82 14.13 -9.49
CA ALA A 140 3.86 12.80 -8.89
C ALA A 140 3.88 11.68 -9.94
N LEU A 141 3.03 11.79 -10.96
CA LEU A 141 3.02 10.84 -12.09
C LEU A 141 4.38 10.80 -12.81
N ASP A 142 4.94 11.97 -13.04
CA ASP A 142 6.21 12.17 -13.72
C ASP A 142 7.40 11.61 -12.92
N ALA A 143 7.38 11.75 -11.60
CA ALA A 143 8.36 11.15 -10.68
C ALA A 143 8.27 9.62 -10.67
N ILE A 144 7.05 9.07 -10.60
CA ILE A 144 6.81 7.61 -10.65
C ILE A 144 7.34 7.04 -11.97
N ARG A 145 7.02 7.67 -13.10
CA ARG A 145 7.52 7.24 -14.42
C ARG A 145 9.05 7.28 -14.49
N ALA A 146 9.66 8.34 -13.96
CA ALA A 146 11.12 8.50 -13.98
C ALA A 146 11.86 7.51 -13.05
N ALA A 147 11.19 7.01 -12.01
CA ALA A 147 11.72 5.98 -11.12
C ALA A 147 11.63 4.56 -11.71
N GLY A 148 10.73 4.34 -12.68
CA GLY A 148 10.58 3.05 -13.37
C GLY A 148 11.90 2.57 -13.98
N GLY A 149 12.28 1.32 -13.69
CA GLY A 149 13.50 0.69 -14.20
C GLY A 149 14.82 1.16 -13.56
N LYS A 150 14.79 2.11 -12.62
CA LYS A 150 16.01 2.64 -11.96
C LYS A 150 16.45 1.79 -10.78
N VAL A 151 15.50 1.20 -10.05
CA VAL A 151 15.81 0.34 -8.90
C VAL A 151 15.90 -1.10 -9.34
N LYS A 152 17.10 -1.68 -9.26
CA LYS A 152 17.32 -3.09 -9.59
C LYS A 152 16.78 -4.01 -8.50
N ARG A 153 16.07 -5.04 -8.95
CA ARG A 153 15.51 -6.04 -8.05
C ARG A 153 16.53 -7.08 -7.57
N PRO A 154 16.45 -7.51 -6.29
CA PRO A 154 17.20 -8.67 -5.81
C PRO A 154 16.87 -9.95 -6.60
N ALA A 155 17.87 -10.81 -6.82
CA ALA A 155 17.71 -12.04 -7.60
C ALA A 155 16.58 -12.95 -7.08
N ILE A 156 16.38 -12.96 -5.76
CA ILE A 156 15.38 -13.76 -5.05
C ILE A 156 13.92 -13.39 -5.45
N LEU A 157 13.69 -12.23 -6.05
CA LEU A 157 12.36 -11.71 -6.38
C LEU A 157 12.09 -11.61 -7.90
N ARG A 158 12.99 -12.09 -8.76
CA ARG A 158 12.99 -11.85 -10.22
C ARG A 158 11.67 -12.16 -10.93
N ASP A 159 11.00 -13.25 -10.57
CA ASP A 159 9.82 -13.72 -11.32
C ASP A 159 8.48 -13.15 -10.82
N LEU A 160 8.52 -12.39 -9.72
CA LEU A 160 7.30 -11.88 -9.09
C LEU A 160 6.79 -10.61 -9.77
N ARG A 161 5.47 -10.47 -9.87
CA ARG A 161 4.83 -9.21 -10.26
C ARG A 161 4.26 -8.58 -9.00
N PHE A 162 4.48 -7.28 -8.84
CA PHE A 162 4.02 -6.56 -7.66
C PHE A 162 3.06 -5.45 -8.06
N THR A 163 1.96 -5.33 -7.34
CA THR A 163 1.12 -4.13 -7.36
C THR A 163 1.53 -3.29 -6.16
N MET A 164 1.84 -2.01 -6.39
CA MET A 164 2.32 -1.10 -5.36
C MET A 164 1.47 0.18 -5.38
N SER A 165 1.16 0.68 -4.19
CA SER A 165 0.50 1.97 -4.00
C SER A 165 1.43 2.90 -3.24
N VAL A 166 1.62 4.11 -3.76
CA VAL A 166 2.56 5.10 -3.21
C VAL A 166 1.83 6.41 -2.99
N THR A 167 1.88 6.90 -1.76
CA THR A 167 1.52 8.28 -1.42
C THR A 167 2.76 9.15 -1.54
N VAL A 168 2.77 10.02 -2.56
CA VAL A 168 3.77 11.07 -2.74
C VAL A 168 3.30 12.29 -1.94
N LYS A 169 4.05 12.67 -0.91
CA LYS A 169 3.68 13.77 -0.01
C LYS A 169 4.46 15.03 -0.37
N TYR A 170 3.79 16.07 -0.83
CA TYR A 170 4.35 17.41 -0.99
C TYR A 170 4.11 18.19 0.29
N GLN A 171 5.19 18.54 0.98
CA GLN A 171 5.18 19.37 2.18
C GLN A 171 6.42 20.27 2.13
N TYR A 172 6.28 21.48 2.65
CA TYR A 172 7.42 22.36 2.89
C TYR A 172 8.26 21.75 4.01
N SER A 173 9.52 21.44 3.74
CA SER A 173 10.50 21.18 4.80
C SER A 173 10.93 22.55 5.31
N LEU A 174 10.34 22.99 6.42
CA LEU A 174 10.94 24.02 7.28
C LEU A 174 12.21 23.45 7.93
#